data_AF-A0A392RNI4-F1
#
_entry.id   AF-A0A392RNI4-F1
#
_cell.length_a   1.000
_cell.length_b   1.000
_cell.length_c   1.000
_cell.angle_alpha   90.00
_cell.angle_beta   90.00
_cell.angle_gamma   90.00
#
_symmetry.space_group_name_H-M   'P 1'
#
loop_
_entity.id
_entity.type
_entity.pdbx_description
1 polymer ?
#
loop_
_entity_poly.entity_id
_entity_poly.type
_entity_poly.pdbx_seq_one_letter_code
_entity_poly.pdbx_strand_id
1 'polypeptide(L)'
;KIFENPEEFVAERFIGDGEKLLKHVFWSNGRETDESTPDNKVCPAKNLVVLLCRLYLVEFFLRYDTFTFDFKPSVLGPSITIKSLTKASSTV
;
A
#
# COMPACT_ATOMS: atom_id res chain seq x y z
N LYS A 1 -17.38 15.40 0.79
CA LYS A 1 -15.97 14.96 0.63
C LYS A 1 -15.68 13.91 1.70
N ILE A 2 -15.01 12.80 1.36
CA ILE A 2 -14.81 11.63 2.26
C ILE A 2 -13.49 11.74 3.02
N PHE A 3 -12.40 11.99 2.29
CA PHE A 3 -11.05 12.11 2.86
C PHE A 3 -10.65 13.58 3.02
N GLU A 4 -10.00 13.88 4.13
CA GLU A 4 -9.21 15.11 4.30
C GLU A 4 -7.93 15.01 3.47
N ASN A 5 -7.52 16.09 2.81
CA ASN A 5 -6.39 16.13 1.86
C ASN A 5 -6.39 14.93 0.89
N PRO A 6 -7.45 14.78 0.06
CA PRO A 6 -7.62 13.59 -0.78
C PRO A 6 -6.56 13.43 -1.88
N GLU A 7 -5.90 14.53 -2.26
CA GLU A 7 -4.84 14.54 -3.28
C GLU A 7 -3.43 14.34 -2.69
N GLU A 8 -3.32 14.14 -1.37
CA GLU A 8 -2.04 13.94 -0.67
C GLU A 8 -1.89 12.49 -0.17
N PHE A 9 -0.66 11.99 -0.26
CA PHE A 9 -0.28 10.74 0.39
C PHE A 9 -0.05 10.98 1.89
N VAL A 10 -1.02 10.58 2.72
CA VAL A 10 -0.96 10.66 4.18
C VAL A 10 -0.70 9.27 4.74
N ALA A 11 0.54 9.00 5.18
CA ALA A 11 0.99 7.65 5.56
C ALA A 11 0.19 7.05 6.73
N GLU A 12 -0.28 7.88 7.65
CA GLU A 12 -0.98 7.47 8.87
C GLU A 12 -2.52 7.48 8.76
N ARG A 13 -3.06 7.73 7.56
CA ARG A 13 -4.50 7.96 7.31
C ARG A 13 -5.44 6.90 7.89
N PHE A 14 -4.98 5.65 7.97
CA PHE A 14 -5.80 4.50 8.40
C PHE A 14 -5.40 3.95 9.78
N ILE A 15 -4.57 4.66 10.54
CA ILE A 15 -4.17 4.25 11.90
C ILE A 15 -5.27 4.63 12.92
N GLY A 16 -5.51 3.75 13.90
CA GLY A 16 -6.48 4.00 14.97
C GLY A 16 -7.90 4.21 14.44
N ASP A 17 -8.53 5.32 14.82
CA ASP A 17 -9.88 5.66 14.34
C ASP A 17 -9.97 5.81 12.81
N GLY A 18 -8.85 6.04 12.12
CA GLY A 18 -8.75 6.09 10.66
C GLY A 18 -9.15 4.78 9.98
N GLU A 19 -9.11 3.64 10.68
CA GLU A 19 -9.54 2.33 10.16
C GLU A 19 -11.00 2.36 9.64
N LYS A 20 -11.86 3.18 10.25
CA LYS A 20 -13.26 3.38 9.82
C LYS A 20 -13.39 3.90 8.39
N LEU A 21 -12.33 4.49 7.85
CA LEU A 21 -12.27 4.99 6.48
C LEU A 21 -12.01 3.88 5.45
N LEU A 22 -11.61 2.67 5.86
CA LEU A 22 -11.36 1.53 4.93
C LEU A 22 -12.61 1.16 4.12
N LYS A 23 -13.82 1.41 4.63
CA LYS A 23 -15.08 1.24 3.89
C LYS A 23 -15.19 2.11 2.63
N HIS A 24 -14.27 3.05 2.44
CA HIS A 24 -14.16 3.95 1.29
C HIS A 24 -12.96 3.65 0.37
N VAL A 25 -12.24 2.55 0.60
CA VAL A 25 -11.15 2.06 -0.26
C VAL A 25 -11.70 0.97 -1.19
N PHE A 26 -11.47 1.10 -2.50
CA PHE A 26 -12.17 0.28 -3.54
C PHE A 26 -11.25 -0.43 -4.55
N TRP A 27 -9.96 -0.60 -4.25
CA TRP A 27 -8.99 -1.19 -5.19
C TRP A 27 -9.39 -2.61 -5.66
N SER A 28 -10.08 -3.36 -4.80
CA SER A 28 -10.46 -4.75 -5.02
C SER A 28 -11.79 -4.93 -5.76
N ASN A 29 -12.38 -3.86 -6.32
CA ASN A 29 -13.72 -3.87 -6.90
C ASN A 29 -14.85 -4.15 -5.86
N GLY A 30 -14.63 -3.74 -4.62
CA GLY A 30 -15.56 -3.75 -3.49
C GLY A 30 -14.99 -2.88 -2.36
N ARG A 31 -15.72 -2.67 -1.26
CA ARG A 31 -15.11 -1.97 -0.11
C ARG A 31 -14.01 -2.85 0.47
N GLU A 32 -12.95 -2.27 0.99
CA GLU A 32 -11.89 -3.04 1.68
C GLU A 32 -12.45 -3.88 2.85
N THR A 33 -13.53 -3.40 3.48
CA THR A 33 -14.26 -4.08 4.55
C THR A 33 -15.17 -5.22 4.09
N ASP A 34 -15.40 -5.40 2.79
CA ASP A 34 -16.26 -6.45 2.26
C ASP A 34 -15.46 -7.74 2.04
N GLU A 35 -16.08 -8.91 2.21
CA GLU A 35 -15.47 -10.19 1.89
C GLU A 35 -15.66 -10.58 0.43
N SER A 36 -14.66 -11.26 -0.14
CA SER A 36 -14.81 -11.85 -1.46
C SER A 36 -15.64 -13.13 -1.37
N THR A 37 -16.65 -13.26 -2.20
CA THR A 37 -17.55 -14.43 -2.21
C THR A 37 -17.81 -14.89 -3.65
N PRO A 38 -18.27 -16.14 -3.87
CA PRO A 38 -18.65 -16.60 -5.21
C PRO A 38 -19.75 -15.75 -5.87
N ASP A 39 -20.57 -15.08 -5.06
CA ASP A 39 -21.73 -14.30 -5.52
C ASP A 39 -21.42 -12.82 -5.80
N ASN A 40 -20.17 -12.38 -5.58
CA ASN A 40 -19.75 -11.01 -5.87
C ASN A 40 -18.55 -10.95 -6.82
N LYS A 41 -18.25 -9.73 -7.29
CA LYS A 41 -17.16 -9.47 -8.24
C LYS A 41 -15.96 -8.80 -7.56
N VAL A 42 -15.83 -8.94 -6.25
CA VAL A 42 -14.64 -8.51 -5.51
C VAL A 42 -13.46 -9.39 -5.93
N CYS A 43 -12.25 -8.83 -5.92
CA CYS A 43 -11.04 -9.57 -6.21
C CYS A 43 -10.93 -10.79 -5.27
N PRO A 44 -10.91 -12.04 -5.81
CA PRO A 44 -10.83 -13.24 -4.99
C PRO A 44 -9.54 -13.34 -4.18
N ALA A 45 -8.50 -12.61 -4.61
CA ALA A 45 -7.21 -12.56 -3.94
C ALA A 45 -7.02 -11.29 -3.08
N LYS A 46 -8.10 -10.57 -2.69
CA LYS A 46 -8.02 -9.33 -1.89
C LYS A 46 -7.03 -9.46 -0.73
N ASN A 47 -7.24 -10.44 0.13
CA ASN A 47 -6.44 -10.66 1.34
C ASN A 47 -4.99 -11.05 1.01
N LEU A 48 -4.77 -11.80 -0.07
CA LEU A 48 -3.42 -12.18 -0.53
C LEU A 48 -2.64 -10.98 -1.05
N VAL A 49 -3.26 -10.10 -1.85
CA VAL A 49 -2.61 -8.87 -2.34
C VAL A 49 -2.24 -7.96 -1.18
N VAL A 50 -3.16 -7.73 -0.24
CA VAL A 50 -2.90 -6.91 0.96
C VAL A 50 -1.75 -7.52 1.78
N LEU A 51 -1.72 -8.84 1.97
CA LEU A 51 -0.61 -9.54 2.63
C LEU A 51 0.72 -9.32 1.91
N LEU A 52 0.78 -9.52 0.59
CA LEU A 52 2.01 -9.36 -0.18
C LEU A 52 2.51 -7.92 -0.19
N CYS A 53 1.63 -6.92 -0.25
CA CYS A 53 2.00 -5.51 -0.11
C CYS A 53 2.61 -5.21 1.27
N ARG A 54 2.04 -5.77 2.34
CA ARG A 54 2.60 -5.63 3.70
C ARG A 54 3.96 -6.31 3.81
N LEU A 55 4.09 -7.55 3.32
CA LEU A 55 5.36 -8.29 3.33
C LEU A 55 6.45 -7.58 2.52
N TYR A 56 6.10 -7.00 1.37
CA TYR A 56 7.05 -6.21 0.58
C TYR A 56 7.64 -5.06 1.41
N LEU A 57 6.79 -4.27 2.08
CA LEU A 57 7.27 -3.16 2.92
C LEU A 57 8.09 -3.66 4.12
N VAL A 58 7.61 -4.71 4.80
CA VAL A 58 8.32 -5.30 5.95
C VAL A 58 9.70 -5.81 5.54
N GLU A 59 9.79 -6.66 4.52
CA GLU A 59 11.07 -7.20 4.03
C GLU A 59 12.00 -6.10 3.52
N PHE A 60 11.45 -5.07 2.87
CA PHE A 60 12.23 -3.95 2.40
C PHE A 60 12.87 -3.18 3.56
N PHE A 61 12.09 -2.80 4.58
CA PHE A 61 12.59 -2.01 5.72
C PHE A 61 13.32 -2.84 6.79
N LEU A 62 13.17 -4.16 6.82
CA LEU A 62 14.07 -5.03 7.58
C LEU A 62 15.50 -5.04 7.01
N ARG A 63 15.65 -4.73 5.72
CA ARG A 63 16.94 -4.76 5.02
C ARG A 63 17.55 -3.38 4.80
N TYR A 64 16.72 -2.35 4.71
CA TYR A 64 17.14 -1.00 4.35
C TYR A 64 16.45 0.06 5.22
N ASP A 65 17.22 0.95 5.82
CA ASP A 65 16.69 2.05 6.63
C ASP A 65 16.07 3.14 5.74
N THR A 66 16.73 3.45 4.63
CA THR A 66 16.30 4.50 3.70
C THR A 66 16.64 4.14 2.26
N PHE A 67 15.90 4.73 1.32
CA PHE A 67 16.18 4.60 -0.11
C PHE A 67 15.87 5.90 -0.84
N THR A 68 16.46 6.07 -2.02
CA THR A 68 16.09 7.14 -2.95
C THR A 68 15.75 6.53 -4.31
N PHE A 69 14.88 7.20 -5.08
CA PHE A 69 14.45 6.72 -6.39
C PHE A 69 14.11 7.89 -7.32
N ASP A 70 14.21 7.61 -8.62
CA ASP A 70 13.56 8.42 -9.66
C ASP A 70 12.32 7.69 -10.15
N PHE A 71 11.32 8.44 -10.62
CA PHE A 71 10.19 7.87 -11.34
C PHE A 71 9.96 8.56 -12.68
N LYS A 72 9.41 7.80 -13.63
CA LYS A 72 8.93 8.30 -14.93
C LYS A 72 7.51 7.77 -15.18
N PRO A 73 6.56 8.62 -15.59
CA PRO A 73 5.25 8.16 -16.04
C PRO A 73 5.36 7.14 -17.18
N SER A 74 4.51 6.12 -17.18
CA SER A 74 4.42 5.10 -18.24
C SER A 74 2.96 4.67 -18.41
N VAL A 75 2.68 3.96 -19.52
CA VAL A 75 1.32 3.53 -19.91
C VAL A 75 0.69 2.60 -18.88
N LEU A 76 1.50 1.76 -18.22
CA LEU A 76 1.05 0.83 -17.19
C LEU A 76 1.85 1.04 -15.90
N GLY A 77 1.39 2.00 -15.09
CA GLY A 77 2.06 2.42 -13.86
C GLY A 77 3.37 3.20 -14.11
N PRO A 78 3.95 3.82 -13.07
CA PRO A 78 5.22 4.52 -13.20
C PRO A 78 6.40 3.54 -13.32
N SER A 79 7.40 3.90 -14.13
CA SER A 79 8.71 3.24 -14.08
C SER A 79 9.50 3.82 -12.91
N ILE A 80 9.91 2.95 -11.97
CA ILE A 80 10.69 3.32 -10.79
C ILE A 80 12.13 2.83 -10.95
N THR A 81 13.11 3.69 -10.67
CA THR A 81 14.53 3.33 -10.62
C THR A 81 15.10 3.68 -9.25
N ILE A 82 15.47 2.66 -8.47
CA ILE A 82 16.15 2.84 -7.18
C ILE A 82 17.56 3.38 -7.43
N LYS A 83 17.92 4.45 -6.72
CA LYS A 83 19.23 5.13 -6.84
C LYS A 83 20.17 4.80 -5.70
N SER A 84 19.63 4.67 -4.50
CA SER A 84 20.40 4.31 -3.31
C SER A 84 19.58 3.47 -2.35
N LEU A 85 20.29 2.63 -1.60
CA LEU A 85 19.76 1.79 -0.53
C LEU A 85 20.73 1.88 0.64
N THR A 86 20.31 2.49 1.75
CA THR A 86 21.05 2.48 3.01
C THR A 86 20.69 1.18 3.72
N LYS A 87 21.66 0.28 3.89
CA LYS A 87 21.44 -0.97 4.63
C LYS A 87 21.00 -0.67 6.06
N ALA A 88 20.09 -1.50 6.58
CA ALA A 88 19.71 -1.45 7.97
C ALA A 88 20.94 -1.60 8.86
N SER A 89 21.08 -0.72 9.84
CA SER A 89 22.11 -0.85 10.87
C SER A 89 21.71 -1.99 11.81
N SER A 90 22.58 -2.97 12.01
CA SER A 90 22.36 -3.98 13.04
C SER A 90 22.29 -3.28 14.39
N THR A 91 21.10 -3.18 15.00
CA THR A 91 21.02 -3.08 16.45
C THR A 91 21.54 -4.41 17.00
N VAL A 92 22.83 -4.42 17.38
CA VAL A 92 23.36 -5.34 18.37
C VAL A 92 22.87 -4.88 19.74
#